data_AF-A0A813KXF3-F1
#
_entry.id   AF-A0A813KXF3-F1
#
_cell.length_a   1.000
_cell.length_b   1.000
_cell.length_c   1.000
_cell.angle_alpha   90.00
_cell.angle_beta   90.00
_cell.angle_gamma   90.00
#
_symmetry.space_group_name_H-M   'P 1'
#
loop_
_entity.id
_entity.type
_entity.pdbx_description
1 polymer ?
#
loop_
_entity_poly.entity_id
_entity_poly.type
_entity_poly.pdbx_seq_one_letter_code
_entity_poly.pdbx_strand_id
1 'polypeptide(L)'
;MSAASKRRIGGHFGAALGASTKKQRSGGGGAWREEVEEEAAPPSSDALPKAGDASDSDEDAMLDPGTPLPSDEEEEKVSSGPAAVGEGAPDGASVAGDGLVGEAKAGPEAKEAVAPAPGDNGKQSCAVAFSLELIVGASTSSGTKLRVLLPGGLDADAEQRLAACTPPEGGAADFLVAGSFFSFAGHPAPGDVLKQVNKGESAVGQNGDEQAPSGNGNRLQHHCAGLLTAPREGPGLAITLGAQPSMDATHRVLGPLLLGRGALRRLEVLAPLFGEEAKPSQPVFLRLPPAQDEASASLSGARRHPFLTLELCPVDGMCAPFAEEAETEDAPLKPEELLDIADVEINCRDAEVAEMRQLPFSRDRQRGVQRVEEALLGVVERMEALPGDDGLAPDLAGQRMWLKERSHQLLRVMKKLH
;
A
#
# COMPACT_ATOMS: atom_id res chain seq x y z
N MET A 1 65.56 5.67 34.92
CA MET A 1 64.45 4.74 34.62
C MET A 1 63.14 5.52 34.58
N SER A 2 62.66 5.87 33.39
CA SER A 2 61.26 6.09 33.03
C SER A 2 61.26 6.46 31.54
N ALA A 3 60.68 5.60 30.71
CA ALA A 3 60.67 5.72 29.27
C ALA A 3 59.44 6.51 28.81
N ALA A 4 59.67 7.63 28.13
CA ALA A 4 58.63 8.46 27.53
C ALA A 4 58.20 7.87 26.18
N SER A 5 56.96 7.38 26.11
CA SER A 5 56.35 6.85 24.88
C SER A 5 55.65 7.98 24.10
N LYS A 6 56.22 8.36 22.96
CA LYS A 6 55.62 9.27 21.97
C LYS A 6 54.57 8.51 21.16
N ARG A 7 53.29 8.87 21.30
CA ARG A 7 52.23 8.41 20.39
C ARG A 7 52.14 9.35 19.18
N ARG A 8 52.28 8.76 17.99
CA ARG A 8 52.01 9.36 16.68
C ARG A 8 50.51 9.61 16.53
N ILE A 9 50.14 10.84 16.17
CA ILE A 9 48.83 11.17 15.60
C ILE A 9 49.06 11.36 14.10
N GLY A 10 48.71 10.34 13.32
CA GLY A 10 48.34 10.45 11.91
C GLY A 10 46.99 9.73 11.82
N GLY A 11 45.92 10.25 11.25
CA GLY A 11 45.78 11.19 10.16
C GLY A 11 44.84 10.50 9.18
N HIS A 12 43.62 11.00 8.97
CA HIS A 12 42.80 10.63 7.81
C HIS A 12 41.67 11.66 7.55
N PHE A 13 41.74 12.22 6.34
CA PHE A 13 40.69 12.74 5.47
C PHE A 13 39.60 13.65 6.03
N GLY A 14 39.84 14.96 5.93
CA GLY A 14 38.78 15.92 5.65
C GLY A 14 38.49 15.94 4.14
N ALA A 15 37.33 15.40 3.75
CA ALA A 15 36.73 15.70 2.45
C ALA A 15 35.64 16.75 2.68
N ALA A 16 35.92 17.97 2.25
CA ALA A 16 34.97 19.07 2.24
C ALA A 16 33.84 18.75 1.26
N LEU A 17 32.61 18.62 1.77
CA LEU A 17 31.40 18.61 0.96
C LEU A 17 31.18 20.03 0.43
N GLY A 18 31.56 20.24 -0.83
CA GLY A 18 31.22 21.43 -1.59
C GLY A 18 29.71 21.51 -1.78
N ALA A 19 29.09 22.53 -1.18
CA ALA A 19 27.73 22.95 -1.47
C ALA A 19 27.67 23.47 -2.92
N SER A 20 27.16 22.63 -3.83
CA SER A 20 26.81 23.05 -5.19
C SER A 20 25.37 23.54 -5.20
N THR A 21 25.18 24.84 -4.94
CA THR A 21 23.92 25.55 -5.14
C THR A 21 23.68 25.78 -6.63
N LYS A 22 23.22 24.76 -7.36
CA LYS A 22 22.69 24.97 -8.72
C LYS A 22 21.20 25.28 -8.64
N LYS A 23 20.94 26.59 -8.60
CA LYS A 23 19.65 27.26 -8.71
C LYS A 23 18.99 26.89 -10.04
N GLN A 24 18.13 25.86 -10.05
CA GLN A 24 17.28 25.57 -11.20
C GLN A 24 16.05 26.47 -11.09
N ARG A 25 16.09 27.54 -11.88
CA ARG A 25 15.08 28.59 -11.96
C ARG A 25 13.84 27.98 -12.62
N SER A 26 12.70 28.20 -11.96
CA SER A 26 11.34 28.11 -12.50
C SER A 26 11.23 28.68 -13.92
N GLY A 27 10.49 28.00 -14.80
CA GLY A 27 10.01 28.60 -16.03
C GLY A 27 9.37 27.63 -17.01
N GLY A 28 8.03 27.65 -17.07
CA GLY A 28 7.31 27.44 -18.32
C GLY A 28 6.78 26.04 -18.57
N GLY A 29 5.52 25.81 -18.14
CA GLY A 29 4.62 25.01 -18.95
C GLY A 29 4.47 25.67 -20.32
N GLY A 30 4.85 24.95 -21.37
CA GLY A 30 4.56 25.25 -22.77
C GLY A 30 4.15 23.92 -23.41
N ALA A 31 2.86 23.76 -23.70
CA ALA A 31 2.33 24.03 -25.04
C ALA A 31 2.87 23.04 -26.08
N TRP A 32 2.41 21.79 -26.01
CA TRP A 32 2.48 20.84 -27.12
C TRP A 32 1.12 20.86 -27.84
N ARG A 33 0.83 21.96 -28.55
CA ARG A 33 -0.29 22.06 -29.49
C ARG A 33 0.03 23.10 -30.55
N GLU A 34 -0.34 22.75 -31.78
CA GLU A 34 -0.33 23.54 -33.01
C GLU A 34 1.03 23.90 -33.59
N GLU A 35 1.43 23.22 -34.68
CA GLU A 35 1.64 23.87 -35.99
C GLU A 35 1.30 22.86 -37.11
N VAL A 36 0.11 23.03 -37.69
CA VAL A 36 -0.29 22.62 -39.05
C VAL A 36 -0.80 23.90 -39.72
N GLU A 37 -0.61 23.98 -41.04
CA GLU A 37 -1.04 25.04 -41.99
C GLU A 37 -0.08 26.24 -42.12
N GLU A 38 0.22 26.85 -43.27
CA GLU A 38 0.21 26.55 -44.72
C GLU A 38 0.74 27.84 -45.41
N GLU A 39 1.31 27.69 -46.63
CA GLU A 39 1.57 28.71 -47.67
C GLU A 39 2.59 29.87 -47.47
N ALA A 40 3.61 29.89 -48.35
CA ALA A 40 3.78 30.94 -49.40
C ALA A 40 5.06 30.75 -50.26
N ALA A 41 4.87 30.33 -51.51
CA ALA A 41 5.47 30.80 -52.78
C ALA A 41 7.02 30.86 -53.03
N PRO A 42 7.47 30.89 -54.31
CA PRO A 42 8.65 30.16 -54.80
C PRO A 42 9.84 31.05 -55.23
N PRO A 43 10.98 30.45 -55.64
CA PRO A 43 11.85 31.07 -56.62
C PRO A 43 11.89 30.31 -57.96
N SER A 44 11.65 31.07 -59.02
CA SER A 44 11.94 30.79 -60.42
C SER A 44 13.44 30.64 -60.71
N SER A 45 13.79 29.71 -61.61
CA SER A 45 14.38 29.97 -62.94
C SER A 45 15.45 28.93 -63.36
N ASP A 46 15.26 28.41 -64.57
CA ASP A 46 16.25 27.95 -65.54
C ASP A 46 17.14 26.72 -65.24
N ALA A 47 16.74 25.58 -65.80
CA ALA A 47 17.51 24.91 -66.86
C ALA A 47 16.77 23.67 -67.43
N LEU A 48 16.39 23.76 -68.71
CA LEU A 48 16.24 22.61 -69.65
C LEU A 48 17.63 21.98 -69.92
N PRO A 49 17.79 20.75 -70.47
CA PRO A 49 16.89 19.98 -71.35
C PRO A 49 16.69 18.52 -70.83
N LYS A 50 16.00 17.55 -71.45
CA LYS A 50 15.83 17.16 -72.85
C LYS A 50 14.78 16.03 -72.91
N ALA A 51 14.01 16.02 -73.99
CA ALA A 51 12.96 15.06 -74.32
C ALA A 51 13.41 13.59 -74.44
N GLY A 52 12.45 12.69 -74.21
CA GLY A 52 12.48 11.25 -74.48
C GLY A 52 11.92 10.50 -73.28
N ASP A 53 11.09 9.48 -73.39
CA ASP A 53 10.38 8.86 -74.49
C ASP A 53 9.24 8.06 -73.83
N ALA A 54 8.24 7.66 -74.61
CA ALA A 54 7.09 6.90 -74.15
C ALA A 54 7.45 5.60 -73.39
N SER A 55 6.67 5.25 -72.36
CA SER A 55 6.18 3.88 -72.18
C SER A 55 5.12 3.83 -71.09
N ASP A 56 3.87 3.63 -71.51
CA ASP A 56 2.92 2.81 -70.77
C ASP A 56 3.58 1.46 -70.49
N SER A 57 3.49 0.95 -69.26
CA SER A 57 3.54 -0.49 -69.00
C SER A 57 2.74 -0.78 -67.72
N ASP A 58 1.49 -1.14 -67.95
CA ASP A 58 0.70 -2.02 -67.10
C ASP A 58 1.51 -3.27 -66.80
N GLU A 59 1.79 -3.55 -65.52
CA GLU A 59 2.15 -4.90 -65.11
C GLU A 59 1.51 -5.22 -63.76
N ASP A 60 0.33 -5.84 -63.88
CA ASP A 60 -0.13 -6.95 -63.07
C ASP A 60 1.04 -7.76 -62.48
N ALA A 61 1.17 -7.75 -61.15
CA ALA A 61 2.00 -8.70 -60.44
C ALA A 61 1.30 -9.18 -59.16
N MET A 62 0.43 -10.16 -59.39
CA MET A 62 0.20 -11.35 -58.58
C MET A 62 -0.07 -11.17 -57.09
N LEU A 63 -1.36 -11.25 -56.79
CA LEU A 63 -1.89 -11.92 -55.61
C LEU A 63 -1.09 -13.21 -55.33
N ASP A 64 -0.66 -13.38 -54.08
CA ASP A 64 -0.21 -14.65 -53.52
C ASP A 64 -1.39 -15.29 -52.75
N PRO A 65 -2.14 -16.24 -53.33
CA PRO A 65 -3.15 -17.01 -52.61
C PRO A 65 -2.54 -18.36 -52.24
N GLY A 66 -1.73 -18.43 -51.19
CA GLY A 66 -0.93 -19.65 -51.00
C GLY A 66 -0.34 -19.94 -49.64
N THR A 67 -0.99 -19.59 -48.52
CA THR A 67 -0.65 -20.25 -47.24
C THR A 67 -1.73 -21.26 -46.87
N PRO A 68 -1.49 -22.58 -46.99
CA PRO A 68 -2.44 -23.58 -46.52
C PRO A 68 -2.48 -23.59 -44.99
N LEU A 69 -3.67 -23.35 -44.45
CA LEU A 69 -4.02 -23.66 -43.06
C LEU A 69 -4.09 -25.18 -42.91
N PRO A 70 -3.51 -25.78 -41.85
CA PRO A 70 -3.88 -27.14 -41.46
C PRO A 70 -5.28 -27.12 -40.84
N SER A 71 -6.23 -27.75 -41.54
CA SER A 71 -7.56 -28.07 -41.04
C SER A 71 -7.55 -29.37 -40.23
N ASP A 72 -8.31 -29.32 -39.13
CA ASP A 72 -9.08 -30.36 -38.45
C ASP A 72 -8.46 -31.69 -38.04
N GLU A 73 -8.43 -31.91 -36.72
CA GLU A 73 -8.95 -33.16 -36.14
C GLU A 73 -9.87 -32.82 -34.96
N GLU A 74 -11.19 -32.95 -35.21
CA GLU A 74 -12.23 -33.11 -34.20
C GLU A 74 -12.13 -34.54 -33.63
N GLU A 75 -12.02 -34.68 -32.31
CA GLU A 75 -12.47 -35.89 -31.61
C GLU A 75 -13.52 -35.51 -30.57
N GLU A 76 -14.78 -35.68 -30.97
CA GLU A 76 -15.90 -35.90 -30.06
C GLU A 76 -15.65 -37.19 -29.26
N LYS A 77 -15.69 -37.10 -27.93
CA LYS A 77 -16.00 -38.27 -27.10
C LYS A 77 -17.19 -38.01 -26.20
N VAL A 78 -18.32 -38.45 -26.72
CA VAL A 78 -19.57 -38.75 -26.01
C VAL A 78 -19.28 -39.69 -24.85
N SER A 79 -19.77 -39.34 -23.66
CA SER A 79 -20.00 -40.28 -22.56
C SER A 79 -21.26 -39.85 -21.81
N SER A 80 -22.37 -40.47 -22.17
CA SER A 80 -23.69 -40.33 -21.57
C SER A 80 -23.90 -41.34 -20.43
N GLY A 81 -24.43 -40.82 -19.31
CA GLY A 81 -25.42 -41.47 -18.42
C GLY A 81 -24.93 -42.10 -17.10
N PRO A 82 -25.84 -42.41 -16.15
CA PRO A 82 -27.22 -41.93 -15.95
C PRO A 82 -27.53 -41.44 -14.51
N ALA A 83 -28.78 -40.99 -14.34
CA ALA A 83 -29.42 -40.43 -13.16
C ALA A 83 -29.64 -41.39 -11.96
N ALA A 84 -29.72 -40.82 -10.76
CA ALA A 84 -30.51 -41.29 -9.60
C ALA A 84 -30.74 -40.06 -8.68
N VAL A 85 -31.94 -39.47 -8.62
CA VAL A 85 -33.06 -39.78 -7.71
C VAL A 85 -32.67 -39.76 -6.22
N GLY A 86 -33.23 -38.80 -5.48
CA GLY A 86 -33.09 -38.69 -4.03
C GLY A 86 -33.90 -37.54 -3.44
N GLU A 87 -35.23 -37.67 -3.48
CA GLU A 87 -36.16 -36.96 -2.60
C GLU A 87 -35.84 -37.26 -1.12
N GLY A 88 -36.02 -36.26 -0.25
CA GLY A 88 -35.91 -36.48 1.19
C GLY A 88 -36.05 -35.21 2.02
N ALA A 89 -37.27 -34.66 2.10
CA ALA A 89 -37.70 -33.93 3.29
C ALA A 89 -37.85 -34.93 4.45
N PRO A 90 -37.69 -34.48 5.71
CA PRO A 90 -38.90 -34.48 6.51
C PRO A 90 -39.08 -33.26 7.41
N ASP A 91 -40.35 -32.87 7.49
CA ASP A 91 -40.99 -32.16 8.59
C ASP A 91 -40.66 -32.78 9.96
N GLY A 92 -40.52 -31.91 10.96
CA GLY A 92 -40.36 -32.28 12.36
C GLY A 92 -40.80 -31.15 13.28
N ALA A 93 -42.10 -30.89 13.32
CA ALA A 93 -42.79 -30.13 14.36
C ALA A 93 -42.76 -30.88 15.71
N SER A 94 -43.07 -30.15 16.81
CA SER A 94 -43.36 -30.60 18.21
C SER A 94 -42.22 -30.28 19.20
N VAL A 95 -42.39 -29.70 20.39
CA VAL A 95 -43.57 -29.33 21.20
C VAL A 95 -43.13 -28.37 22.33
N ALA A 96 -44.14 -27.67 22.86
CA ALA A 96 -44.29 -26.91 24.10
C ALA A 96 -43.21 -26.97 25.21
N GLY A 97 -43.04 -25.80 25.85
CA GLY A 97 -42.44 -25.63 27.18
C GLY A 97 -42.94 -24.34 27.81
N ASP A 98 -44.21 -24.35 28.24
CA ASP A 98 -44.82 -23.38 29.14
C ASP A 98 -44.24 -23.57 30.56
N GLY A 99 -43.92 -22.47 31.25
CA GLY A 99 -43.09 -22.47 32.46
C GLY A 99 -43.27 -21.21 33.29
N LEU A 100 -44.47 -21.08 33.85
CA LEU A 100 -44.98 -20.09 34.80
C LEU A 100 -44.21 -20.01 36.14
N VAL A 101 -44.13 -18.78 36.67
CA VAL A 101 -44.04 -18.30 38.08
C VAL A 101 -42.86 -18.68 38.98
N GLY A 102 -42.24 -17.64 39.55
CA GLY A 102 -41.37 -17.73 40.72
C GLY A 102 -41.18 -16.37 41.40
N GLU A 103 -41.94 -16.16 42.46
CA GLU A 103 -42.08 -14.97 43.31
C GLU A 103 -40.80 -14.25 43.77
N ALA A 104 -40.99 -12.94 43.97
CA ALA A 104 -40.15 -12.03 44.71
C ALA A 104 -39.96 -12.45 46.18
N LYS A 105 -38.74 -12.25 46.70
CA LYS A 105 -38.54 -12.08 48.14
C LYS A 105 -37.43 -11.06 48.42
N ALA A 106 -37.86 -9.89 48.85
CA ALA A 106 -37.03 -8.87 49.47
C ALA A 106 -36.62 -9.30 50.89
N GLY A 107 -35.40 -8.96 51.27
CA GLY A 107 -34.88 -9.09 52.64
C GLY A 107 -33.53 -8.37 52.75
N PRO A 108 -33.41 -7.30 53.54
CA PRO A 108 -32.19 -6.53 53.69
C PRO A 108 -31.35 -7.09 54.85
N GLU A 109 -30.05 -7.29 54.65
CA GLU A 109 -29.10 -7.38 55.75
C GLU A 109 -27.89 -6.49 55.47
N ALA A 110 -27.79 -5.45 56.30
CA ALA A 110 -26.64 -4.60 56.44
C ALA A 110 -25.48 -5.40 57.04
N LYS A 111 -24.38 -5.53 56.30
CA LYS A 111 -23.07 -5.90 56.84
C LYS A 111 -22.08 -4.76 56.58
N GLU A 112 -21.83 -4.05 57.68
CA GLU A 112 -20.52 -3.68 58.18
C GLU A 112 -19.45 -3.30 57.14
N ALA A 113 -19.24 -1.98 57.03
CA ALA A 113 -18.18 -1.35 56.26
C ALA A 113 -16.80 -1.77 56.79
N VAL A 114 -16.21 -2.77 56.15
CA VAL A 114 -14.76 -2.97 56.14
C VAL A 114 -14.19 -1.94 55.17
N ALA A 115 -13.32 -1.06 55.66
CA ALA A 115 -12.61 -0.09 54.84
C ALA A 115 -11.88 -0.83 53.70
N PRO A 116 -12.10 -0.47 52.43
CA PRO A 116 -11.30 -1.03 51.35
C PRO A 116 -9.86 -0.61 51.59
N ALA A 117 -8.96 -1.59 51.70
CA ALA A 117 -7.54 -1.36 51.49
C ALA A 117 -7.37 -0.56 50.19
N PRO A 118 -6.34 0.31 50.05
CA PRO A 118 -6.08 1.00 48.79
C PRO A 118 -5.87 -0.06 47.72
N GLY A 119 -6.94 -0.35 46.99
CA GLY A 119 -6.95 -1.28 45.89
C GLY A 119 -5.91 -0.75 44.94
N ASP A 120 -5.01 -1.64 44.55
CA ASP A 120 -4.18 -1.46 43.38
C ASP A 120 -5.14 -1.10 42.24
N ASN A 121 -5.28 0.20 41.98
CA ASN A 121 -6.17 0.76 40.97
C ASN A 121 -5.57 0.32 39.66
N GLY A 122 -5.84 -0.93 39.27
CA GLY A 122 -5.43 -1.53 38.04
C GLY A 122 -5.77 -0.53 36.96
N LYS A 123 -4.74 0.08 36.38
CA LYS A 123 -4.88 1.09 35.34
C LYS A 123 -5.66 0.43 34.22
N GLN A 124 -6.97 0.67 34.16
CA GLN A 124 -7.77 0.27 33.03
C GLN A 124 -7.20 1.02 31.82
N SER A 125 -6.57 0.28 30.93
CA SER A 125 -6.12 0.78 29.65
C SER A 125 -7.35 1.11 28.81
N CYS A 126 -7.60 2.39 28.58
CA CYS A 126 -8.64 2.82 27.65
C CYS A 126 -8.09 2.71 26.22
N ALA A 127 -8.90 2.19 25.30
CA ALA A 127 -8.58 2.20 23.88
C ALA A 127 -8.44 3.64 23.37
N VAL A 128 -7.44 3.87 22.53
CA VAL A 128 -7.17 5.18 21.92
C VAL A 128 -6.98 5.02 20.42
N ALA A 129 -7.38 6.03 19.65
CA ALA A 129 -7.02 6.14 18.23
C ALA A 129 -6.09 7.33 17.99
N PHE A 130 -5.28 7.20 16.95
CA PHE A 130 -4.43 8.27 16.44
C PHE A 130 -4.42 8.27 14.91
N SER A 131 -3.97 9.37 14.33
CA SER A 131 -3.89 9.54 12.87
C SER A 131 -2.43 9.54 12.38
N LEU A 132 -2.20 8.95 11.22
CA LEU A 132 -0.98 9.05 10.42
C LEU A 132 -1.34 9.66 9.06
N GLU A 133 -0.38 10.36 8.46
CA GLU A 133 -0.48 10.92 7.10
C GLU A 133 0.50 10.17 6.20
N LEU A 134 -0.02 9.62 5.10
CA LEU A 134 0.77 9.03 4.04
C LEU A 134 1.26 10.12 3.09
N ILE A 135 2.57 10.23 2.93
CA ILE A 135 3.24 11.16 2.03
C ILE A 135 3.96 10.36 0.95
N VAL A 136 3.71 10.70 -0.32
CA VAL A 136 4.28 10.02 -1.49
C VAL A 136 4.99 11.05 -2.36
N GLY A 137 6.28 10.81 -2.62
CA GLY A 137 7.13 11.69 -3.41
C GLY A 137 7.31 13.08 -2.79
N ALA A 138 7.42 14.10 -3.65
CA ALA A 138 7.53 15.50 -3.24
C ALA A 138 6.17 16.18 -3.01
N SER A 139 5.07 15.45 -3.17
CA SER A 139 3.72 16.01 -3.09
C SER A 139 3.32 16.22 -1.63
N THR A 140 3.33 17.48 -1.20
CA THR A 140 2.81 17.90 0.12
C THR A 140 1.30 18.09 0.13
N SER A 141 0.63 17.93 -1.01
CA SER A 141 -0.82 18.10 -1.16
C SER A 141 -1.58 17.01 -0.41
N SER A 142 -2.21 17.40 0.71
CA SER A 142 -3.15 16.62 1.54
C SER A 142 -2.81 15.13 1.62
N GLY A 143 -1.85 14.78 2.50
CA GLY A 143 -1.52 13.38 2.76
C GLY A 143 -2.77 12.56 3.08
N THR A 144 -2.87 11.37 2.48
CA THR A 144 -3.98 10.46 2.74
C THR A 144 -3.92 10.05 4.21
N LYS A 145 -5.00 10.26 4.95
CA LYS A 145 -5.03 9.98 6.39
C LYS A 145 -5.32 8.52 6.66
N LEU A 146 -4.51 7.93 7.52
CA LEU A 146 -4.70 6.62 8.12
C LEU A 146 -5.12 6.86 9.57
N ARG A 147 -6.20 6.22 10.04
CA ARG A 147 -6.58 6.26 11.47
C ARG A 147 -6.35 4.89 12.05
N VAL A 148 -5.59 4.80 13.14
CA VAL A 148 -5.23 3.54 13.80
C VAL A 148 -5.88 3.48 15.17
N LEU A 149 -6.52 2.36 15.49
CA LEU A 149 -6.97 2.03 16.85
C LEU A 149 -5.88 1.27 17.59
N LEU A 150 -5.62 1.65 18.84
CA LEU A 150 -4.82 0.91 19.81
C LEU A 150 -5.75 0.38 20.91
N PRO A 151 -6.24 -0.87 20.82
CA PRO A 151 -7.23 -1.41 21.76
C PRO A 151 -6.71 -1.46 23.21
N GLY A 152 -5.41 -1.69 23.39
CA GLY A 152 -4.73 -1.69 24.69
C GLY A 152 -4.28 -0.31 25.18
N GLY A 153 -4.67 0.77 24.49
CA GLY A 153 -4.12 2.11 24.73
C GLY A 153 -2.72 2.30 24.14
N LEU A 154 -2.13 3.46 24.39
CA LEU A 154 -0.74 3.75 24.02
C LEU A 154 0.20 3.29 25.14
N ASP A 155 0.97 2.23 24.87
CA ASP A 155 2.06 1.79 25.75
C ASP A 155 3.40 2.46 25.38
N ALA A 156 4.38 2.37 26.27
CA ALA A 156 5.67 3.05 26.11
C ALA A 156 6.47 2.54 24.89
N ASP A 157 6.33 1.26 24.53
CA ASP A 157 6.99 0.69 23.34
C ASP A 157 6.36 1.24 22.06
N ALA A 158 5.03 1.23 21.95
CA ALA A 158 4.32 1.81 20.80
C ALA A 158 4.59 3.32 20.69
N GLU A 159 4.60 4.05 21.81
CA GLU A 159 4.96 5.47 21.87
C GLU A 159 6.37 5.72 21.30
N GLN A 160 7.37 4.96 21.79
CA GLN A 160 8.75 5.09 21.35
C GLN A 160 8.91 4.81 19.86
N ARG A 161 8.21 3.80 19.33
CA ARG A 161 8.24 3.46 17.89
C ARG A 161 7.56 4.54 17.04
N LEU A 162 6.41 5.03 17.48
CA LEU A 162 5.69 6.11 16.80
C LEU A 162 6.46 7.44 16.82
N ALA A 163 7.36 7.65 17.78
CA ALA A 163 8.22 8.83 17.82
C ALA A 163 9.07 8.97 16.55
N ALA A 164 9.44 7.88 15.88
CA ALA A 164 10.16 7.92 14.60
C ALA A 164 9.31 8.48 13.43
N CYS A 165 7.99 8.55 13.60
CA CYS A 165 7.05 9.15 12.64
C CYS A 165 6.80 10.63 12.90
N THR A 166 7.50 11.25 13.86
CA THR A 166 7.31 12.67 14.17
C THR A 166 7.85 13.56 13.04
N PRO A 167 7.24 14.75 12.82
CA PRO A 167 7.70 15.72 11.82
C PRO A 167 9.16 16.16 12.04
N PRO A 168 9.85 16.69 11.01
CA PRO A 168 9.28 17.24 9.76
C PRO A 168 9.00 16.20 8.67
N GLU A 169 9.81 15.15 8.54
CA GLU A 169 9.80 14.23 7.40
C GLU A 169 8.92 12.98 7.65
N GLY A 170 8.73 12.60 8.91
CA GLY A 170 8.07 11.34 9.27
C GLY A 170 8.99 10.13 9.10
N GLY A 171 8.42 8.93 9.33
CA GLY A 171 9.13 7.67 9.18
C GLY A 171 9.17 7.25 7.72
N ALA A 172 10.36 7.17 7.14
CA ALA A 172 10.57 6.68 5.78
C ALA A 172 10.20 5.19 5.67
N ALA A 173 9.72 4.81 4.49
CA ALA A 173 9.50 3.42 4.12
C ALA A 173 10.83 2.66 4.01
N ASP A 174 10.91 1.52 4.70
CA ASP A 174 12.06 0.61 4.63
C ASP A 174 11.85 -0.45 3.55
N PHE A 175 10.69 -1.13 3.59
CA PHE A 175 10.29 -2.16 2.63
C PHE A 175 8.80 -2.06 2.30
N LEU A 176 8.47 -2.36 1.05
CA LEU A 176 7.12 -2.42 0.54
C LEU A 176 6.98 -3.64 -0.39
N VAL A 177 6.12 -4.57 0.01
CA VAL A 177 5.82 -5.79 -0.75
C VAL A 177 4.33 -5.83 -1.03
N ALA A 178 3.94 -5.72 -2.31
CA ALA A 178 2.54 -5.75 -2.74
C ALA A 178 1.80 -6.98 -2.18
N GLY A 179 0.59 -6.76 -1.67
CA GLY A 179 -0.26 -7.81 -1.07
C GLY A 179 0.30 -8.44 0.21
N SER A 180 1.41 -7.94 0.76
CA SER A 180 2.05 -8.49 1.95
C SER A 180 2.10 -7.47 3.07
N PHE A 181 3.11 -6.60 3.12
CA PHE A 181 3.22 -5.56 4.15
C PHE A 181 4.02 -4.35 3.65
N PHE A 182 3.81 -3.24 4.35
CA PHE A 182 4.57 -2.00 4.24
C PHE A 182 5.25 -1.74 5.58
N SER A 183 6.57 -1.57 5.58
CA SER A 183 7.37 -1.37 6.78
C SER A 183 8.11 -0.04 6.75
N PHE A 184 8.31 0.55 7.92
CA PHE A 184 8.83 1.90 8.09
C PHE A 184 9.47 2.07 9.48
N ALA A 185 10.14 3.22 9.65
CA ALA A 185 10.76 3.63 10.90
C ALA A 185 11.91 2.71 11.39
N GLY A 186 12.71 2.15 10.47
CA GLY A 186 13.86 1.32 10.79
C GLY A 186 13.47 -0.13 11.09
N HIS A 187 12.48 -0.63 10.36
CA HIS A 187 12.06 -2.02 10.44
C HIS A 187 13.19 -2.95 9.99
N PRO A 188 13.47 -4.05 10.72
CA PRO A 188 14.50 -5.00 10.31
C PRO A 188 14.15 -5.62 8.96
N ALA A 189 15.16 -5.88 8.14
CA ALA A 189 14.96 -6.53 6.86
C ALA A 189 14.32 -7.91 7.06
N PRO A 190 13.33 -8.31 6.24
CA PRO A 190 12.62 -9.59 6.40
C PRO A 190 13.57 -10.82 6.40
N GLY A 191 14.71 -10.72 5.70
CA GLY A 191 15.73 -11.78 5.69
C GLY A 191 16.55 -11.93 6.98
N ASP A 192 16.64 -10.88 7.81
CA ASP A 192 17.43 -10.92 9.04
C ASP A 192 16.65 -11.56 10.19
N VAL A 193 15.33 -11.38 10.21
CA VAL A 193 14.45 -11.95 11.23
C VAL A 193 14.45 -13.48 11.18
N LEU A 194 14.38 -14.07 9.97
CA LEU A 194 14.43 -15.53 9.80
C LEU A 194 15.79 -16.12 10.16
N LYS A 195 16.89 -15.39 9.92
CA LYS A 195 18.22 -15.83 10.31
C LYS A 195 18.39 -15.86 11.82
N GLN A 196 17.84 -14.89 12.55
CA GLN A 196 17.91 -14.86 14.02
C GLN A 196 17.16 -16.02 14.67
N VAL A 197 15.95 -16.35 14.18
CA VAL A 197 15.16 -17.48 14.70
C VAL A 197 15.90 -18.81 14.49
N ASN A 198 16.51 -19.01 13.31
CA ASN A 198 17.22 -20.25 13.01
C ASN A 198 18.58 -20.37 13.69
N LYS A 199 19.19 -19.26 14.10
CA LYS A 199 20.52 -19.28 14.71
C LYS A 199 20.49 -19.68 16.19
N GLY A 200 19.31 -19.77 16.82
CA GLY A 200 19.18 -20.17 18.23
C GLY A 200 19.90 -19.24 19.23
N GLU A 201 20.55 -18.18 18.75
CA GLU A 201 21.11 -17.08 19.53
C GLU A 201 19.98 -16.11 19.87
N SER A 202 18.95 -16.58 20.58
CA SER A 202 18.28 -15.66 21.49
C SER A 202 19.35 -15.25 22.49
N ALA A 203 19.76 -13.99 22.44
CA ALA A 203 20.56 -13.35 23.47
C ALA A 203 19.72 -13.26 24.76
N VAL A 204 19.38 -14.40 25.32
CA VAL A 204 18.86 -14.55 26.67
C VAL A 204 20.06 -14.27 27.57
N GLY A 205 20.22 -13.00 27.93
CA GLY A 205 20.74 -12.66 29.23
C GLY A 205 19.82 -13.33 30.26
N GLN A 206 20.15 -14.56 30.62
CA GLN A 206 19.62 -15.25 31.78
C GLN A 206 19.97 -14.40 32.99
N ASN A 207 19.05 -13.56 33.47
CA ASN A 207 19.00 -13.04 34.84
C ASN A 207 17.69 -12.27 35.04
N GLY A 208 16.65 -12.97 35.49
CA GLY A 208 15.43 -12.36 36.01
C GLY A 208 14.20 -13.20 35.69
N ASP A 209 13.47 -13.58 36.73
CA ASP A 209 12.18 -14.31 36.71
C ASP A 209 11.08 -13.55 35.94
N GLU A 210 11.22 -13.38 34.64
CA GLU A 210 10.15 -12.90 33.77
C GLU A 210 9.30 -14.09 33.36
N GLN A 211 8.48 -14.51 34.32
CA GLN A 211 7.37 -15.42 34.14
C GLN A 211 6.53 -14.87 32.99
N ALA A 212 6.66 -15.47 31.80
CA ALA A 212 5.88 -15.11 30.62
C ALA A 212 4.42 -15.02 31.05
N PRO A 213 3.78 -13.84 30.95
CA PRO A 213 2.42 -13.67 31.44
C PRO A 213 1.54 -14.65 30.67
N SER A 214 1.12 -15.72 31.35
CA SER A 214 0.26 -16.78 30.83
C SER A 214 -1.19 -16.30 30.71
N GLY A 215 -1.35 -15.02 30.36
CA GLY A 215 -2.63 -14.45 30.05
C GLY A 215 -3.10 -15.05 28.74
N ASN A 216 -4.21 -15.78 28.79
CA ASN A 216 -5.08 -16.14 27.65
C ASN A 216 -5.66 -14.88 26.97
N GLY A 217 -4.89 -13.80 26.83
CA GLY A 217 -5.26 -12.63 26.07
C GLY A 217 -5.30 -13.04 24.61
N ASN A 218 -6.44 -12.83 23.96
CA ASN A 218 -6.66 -13.07 22.55
C ASN A 218 -5.49 -12.49 21.74
N ARG A 219 -4.56 -13.36 21.33
CA ARG A 219 -3.41 -12.94 20.53
C ARG A 219 -3.94 -12.65 19.14
N LEU A 220 -4.01 -11.37 18.80
CA LEU A 220 -4.39 -10.92 17.48
C LEU A 220 -3.45 -11.55 16.45
N GLN A 221 -4.05 -12.16 15.42
CA GLN A 221 -3.35 -12.80 14.31
C GLN A 221 -3.38 -11.92 13.07
N HIS A 222 -2.34 -12.02 12.24
CA HIS A 222 -2.16 -11.26 11.01
C HIS A 222 -2.95 -11.89 9.84
N HIS A 223 -4.27 -11.97 9.97
CA HIS A 223 -5.15 -12.68 9.03
C HIS A 223 -5.66 -11.83 7.86
N CYS A 224 -5.43 -10.51 7.89
CA CYS A 224 -5.97 -9.57 6.90
C CYS A 224 -5.08 -8.32 6.75
N ALA A 225 -5.42 -7.50 5.75
CA ALA A 225 -4.82 -6.19 5.54
C ALA A 225 -5.31 -5.17 6.59
N GLY A 226 -4.56 -4.09 6.76
CA GLY A 226 -4.94 -2.98 7.62
C GLY A 226 -4.66 -3.19 9.10
N LEU A 227 -3.68 -4.02 9.45
CA LEU A 227 -3.20 -4.17 10.81
C LEU A 227 -1.89 -3.42 10.99
N LEU A 228 -1.80 -2.52 11.98
CA LEU A 228 -0.55 -1.95 12.43
C LEU A 228 0.13 -2.93 13.39
N THR A 229 1.40 -3.18 13.17
CA THR A 229 2.16 -4.24 13.82
C THR A 229 3.57 -3.75 14.14
N ALA A 230 4.17 -4.33 15.16
CA ALA A 230 5.56 -4.08 15.56
C ALA A 230 6.32 -5.41 15.63
N PRO A 231 7.57 -5.47 15.14
CA PRO A 231 8.43 -6.62 15.39
C PRO A 231 8.70 -6.74 16.89
N ARG A 232 8.83 -7.97 17.38
CA ARG A 232 9.17 -8.24 18.79
C ARG A 232 10.55 -7.69 19.17
N GLU A 233 11.43 -7.57 18.19
CA GLU A 233 12.79 -7.06 18.34
C GLU A 233 13.04 -5.95 17.31
N GLY A 234 13.72 -4.87 17.72
CA GLY A 234 14.02 -3.72 16.88
C GLY A 234 12.97 -2.59 16.96
N PRO A 235 13.21 -1.43 16.32
CA PRO A 235 12.42 -0.20 16.54
C PRO A 235 11.30 0.07 15.51
N GLY A 236 11.28 -0.64 14.37
CA GLY A 236 10.37 -0.32 13.28
C GLY A 236 8.91 -0.70 13.51
N LEU A 237 8.10 -0.40 12.49
CA LEU A 237 6.67 -0.69 12.42
C LEU A 237 6.32 -1.24 11.04
N ALA A 238 5.21 -1.97 10.95
CA ALA A 238 4.68 -2.44 9.68
C ALA A 238 3.15 -2.41 9.64
N ILE A 239 2.60 -2.13 8.46
CA ILE A 239 1.18 -2.23 8.14
C ILE A 239 0.98 -3.41 7.20
N THR A 240 0.04 -4.31 7.52
CA THR A 240 -0.29 -5.42 6.63
C THR A 240 -1.07 -4.92 5.40
N LEU A 241 -0.68 -5.37 4.22
CA LEU A 241 -1.38 -5.16 2.95
C LEU A 241 -2.17 -6.41 2.51
N GLY A 242 -2.00 -7.52 3.23
CA GLY A 242 -2.76 -8.76 3.06
C GLY A 242 -2.60 -9.67 4.27
N ALA A 243 -3.14 -10.88 4.20
CA ALA A 243 -2.94 -11.89 5.24
C ALA A 243 -1.46 -12.29 5.34
N GLN A 244 -0.88 -12.22 6.55
CA GLN A 244 0.53 -12.47 6.84
C GLN A 244 0.73 -13.36 8.09
N PRO A 245 0.21 -14.60 8.11
CA PRO A 245 0.30 -15.48 9.28
C PRO A 245 1.75 -15.78 9.71
N SER A 246 2.72 -15.69 8.80
CA SER A 246 4.15 -15.81 9.13
C SER A 246 4.65 -14.73 10.11
N MET A 247 4.00 -13.56 10.15
CA MET A 247 4.33 -12.48 11.08
C MET A 247 3.86 -12.76 12.51
N ASP A 248 2.94 -13.71 12.74
CA ASP A 248 2.43 -14.01 14.09
C ASP A 248 3.54 -14.43 15.06
N ALA A 249 4.58 -15.10 14.55
CA ALA A 249 5.73 -15.54 15.32
C ALA A 249 6.65 -14.38 15.71
N THR A 250 6.84 -13.41 14.83
CA THR A 250 7.90 -12.40 14.90
C THR A 250 7.39 -11.01 15.25
N HIS A 251 6.09 -10.76 15.12
CA HIS A 251 5.45 -9.47 15.33
C HIS A 251 4.35 -9.56 16.40
N ARG A 252 4.00 -8.40 16.93
CA ARG A 252 2.83 -8.15 17.76
C ARG A 252 1.92 -7.18 17.01
N VAL A 253 0.65 -7.52 16.86
CA VAL A 253 -0.35 -6.60 16.34
C VAL A 253 -0.61 -5.52 17.40
N LEU A 254 -0.44 -4.26 17.01
CA LEU A 254 -0.74 -3.09 17.86
C LEU A 254 -2.21 -2.72 17.76
N GLY A 255 -2.78 -2.81 16.56
CA GLY A 255 -4.22 -2.68 16.35
C GLY A 255 -4.60 -2.40 14.89
N PRO A 256 -5.90 -2.36 14.59
CA PRO A 256 -6.40 -2.19 13.23
C PRO A 256 -6.38 -0.72 12.79
N LEU A 257 -6.27 -0.52 11.48
CA LEU A 257 -6.64 0.72 10.82
C LEU A 257 -8.17 0.83 10.83
N LEU A 258 -8.70 1.95 11.33
CA LEU A 258 -10.13 2.28 11.27
C LEU A 258 -10.51 2.96 9.96
N LEU A 259 -9.56 3.71 9.38
CA LEU A 259 -9.67 4.42 8.11
C LEU A 259 -8.36 4.30 7.34
N GLY A 260 -8.42 4.27 6.01
CA GLY A 260 -7.24 4.34 5.16
C GLY A 260 -7.17 3.33 4.02
N ARG A 261 -8.27 2.73 3.58
CA ARG A 261 -8.25 1.70 2.52
C ARG A 261 -7.67 2.22 1.21
N GLY A 262 -8.06 3.42 0.79
CA GLY A 262 -7.48 4.09 -0.38
C GLY A 262 -5.97 4.31 -0.25
N ALA A 263 -5.48 4.63 0.96
CA ALA A 263 -4.04 4.73 1.23
C ALA A 263 -3.32 3.38 1.12
N LEU A 264 -3.92 2.27 1.57
CA LEU A 264 -3.33 0.95 1.38
C LEU A 264 -3.26 0.55 -0.08
N ARG A 265 -4.33 0.80 -0.86
CA ARG A 265 -4.30 0.58 -2.32
C ARG A 265 -3.23 1.42 -2.99
N ARG A 266 -3.07 2.68 -2.55
CA ARG A 266 -1.99 3.55 -3.01
C ARG A 266 -0.60 2.99 -2.65
N LEU A 267 -0.42 2.43 -1.47
CA LEU A 267 0.80 1.73 -1.08
C LEU A 267 1.03 0.49 -1.96
N GLU A 268 0.01 -0.30 -2.26
CA GLU A 268 0.16 -1.50 -3.11
C GLU A 268 0.70 -1.15 -4.50
N VAL A 269 0.21 -0.08 -5.14
CA VAL A 269 0.67 0.30 -6.48
C VAL A 269 2.08 0.89 -6.50
N LEU A 270 2.55 1.41 -5.35
CA LEU A 270 3.92 1.91 -5.16
C LEU A 270 4.94 0.79 -4.99
N ALA A 271 4.49 -0.45 -4.79
CA ALA A 271 5.39 -1.59 -4.71
C ALA A 271 6.03 -1.85 -6.09
N PRO A 272 7.34 -2.14 -6.14
CA PRO A 272 8.02 -2.41 -7.39
C PRO A 272 7.53 -3.76 -7.95
N LEU A 273 7.20 -3.79 -9.24
CA LEU A 273 6.87 -5.06 -9.93
C LEU A 273 8.12 -5.76 -10.49
N PHE A 274 9.18 -4.98 -10.66
CA PHE A 274 10.45 -5.36 -11.22
C PHE A 274 11.58 -4.91 -10.29
N GLY A 275 12.64 -5.72 -10.22
CA GLY A 275 13.75 -5.54 -9.29
C GLY A 275 13.69 -6.51 -8.10
N GLU A 276 14.85 -6.74 -7.48
CA GLU A 276 14.98 -7.57 -6.27
C GLU A 276 14.77 -6.77 -4.99
N GLU A 277 14.91 -5.44 -5.07
CA GLU A 277 14.76 -4.56 -3.92
C GLU A 277 13.27 -4.31 -3.65
N ALA A 278 12.79 -4.70 -2.47
CA ALA A 278 11.44 -4.38 -2.00
C ALA A 278 11.31 -2.90 -1.58
N LYS A 279 11.91 -1.97 -2.32
CA LYS A 279 11.83 -0.52 -2.06
C LYS A 279 10.70 0.09 -2.88
N PRO A 280 9.93 1.04 -2.32
CA PRO A 280 8.86 1.67 -3.08
C PRO A 280 9.40 2.43 -4.31
N SER A 281 8.66 2.40 -5.42
CA SER A 281 9.05 3.06 -6.68
C SER A 281 9.11 4.59 -6.56
N GLN A 282 8.54 5.16 -5.50
CA GLN A 282 8.69 6.56 -5.11
C GLN A 282 9.00 6.65 -3.61
N PRO A 283 9.65 7.74 -3.12
CA PRO A 283 9.82 7.94 -1.69
C PRO A 283 8.46 7.96 -0.96
N VAL A 284 8.33 7.17 0.10
CA VAL A 284 7.12 7.10 0.91
C VAL A 284 7.47 7.37 2.36
N PHE A 285 6.66 8.19 3.03
CA PHE A 285 6.80 8.51 4.45
C PHE A 285 5.45 8.40 5.15
N LEU A 286 5.47 7.90 6.40
CA LEU A 286 4.35 8.00 7.32
C LEU A 286 4.67 9.02 8.39
N ARG A 287 3.82 10.04 8.49
CA ARG A 287 4.03 11.17 9.38
C ARG A 287 2.88 11.31 10.36
N LEU A 288 3.19 11.60 11.61
CA LEU A 288 2.18 12.05 12.57
C LEU A 288 1.78 13.50 12.24
N PRO A 289 0.48 13.80 12.16
CA PRO A 289 0.04 15.17 11.93
C PRO A 289 0.59 16.07 13.05
N PRO A 290 1.00 17.31 12.75
CA PRO A 290 1.47 18.23 13.79
C PRO A 290 0.36 18.41 14.83
N ALA A 291 0.72 18.38 16.11
CA ALA A 291 -0.20 18.70 17.19
C ALA A 291 -0.76 20.11 16.91
N GLN A 292 -2.06 20.22 16.66
CA GLN A 292 -2.68 21.52 16.43
C GLN A 292 -2.65 22.30 17.75
N ASP A 293 -2.10 23.51 17.72
CA ASP A 293 -2.02 24.39 18.89
C ASP A 293 -3.41 24.64 19.49
N GLU A 294 -3.69 23.96 20.60
CA GLU A 294 -4.52 24.27 21.79
C GLU A 294 -5.94 24.88 21.66
N ALA A 295 -6.32 25.55 20.57
CA ALA A 295 -7.58 26.29 20.49
C ALA A 295 -8.83 25.39 20.33
N SER A 296 -8.66 24.16 19.84
CA SER A 296 -9.78 23.27 19.46
C SER A 296 -10.00 22.09 20.42
N ALA A 297 -9.09 21.85 21.37
CA ALA A 297 -9.03 20.59 22.13
C ALA A 297 -10.01 20.48 23.32
N SER A 298 -10.86 21.49 23.55
CA SER A 298 -11.63 21.60 24.81
C SER A 298 -12.90 20.75 24.87
N LEU A 299 -13.29 20.05 23.79
CA LEU A 299 -14.57 19.32 23.73
C LEU A 299 -14.48 17.81 23.45
N SER A 300 -13.31 17.27 23.05
CA SER A 300 -13.22 15.90 22.53
C SER A 300 -12.72 14.84 23.52
N GLY A 301 -12.44 15.18 24.78
CA GLY A 301 -11.89 14.22 25.75
C GLY A 301 -10.51 13.66 25.37
N ALA A 302 -9.83 14.26 24.40
CA ALA A 302 -8.50 13.85 23.94
C ALA A 302 -7.47 13.96 25.07
N ARG A 303 -6.69 12.89 25.29
CA ARG A 303 -5.57 12.92 26.25
C ARG A 303 -4.39 13.61 25.58
N ARG A 304 -3.79 14.58 26.28
CA ARG A 304 -2.63 15.32 25.78
C ARG A 304 -1.38 14.42 25.82
N HIS A 305 -0.81 14.18 24.65
CA HIS A 305 0.48 13.55 24.47
C HIS A 305 1.43 14.55 23.80
N PRO A 306 2.72 14.61 24.14
CA PRO A 306 3.64 15.65 23.65
C PRO A 306 3.74 15.76 22.12
N PHE A 307 3.47 14.67 21.40
CA PHE A 307 3.55 14.63 19.93
C PHE A 307 2.42 13.83 19.25
N LEU A 308 1.41 13.37 20.00
CA LEU A 308 0.28 12.61 19.46
C LEU A 308 -1.05 13.27 19.81
N THR A 309 -1.96 13.33 18.84
CA THR A 309 -3.37 13.59 19.12
C THR A 309 -4.04 12.24 19.35
N LEU A 310 -4.31 11.92 20.61
CA LEU A 310 -4.98 10.68 21.01
C LEU A 310 -6.47 10.95 21.25
N GLU A 311 -7.31 10.26 20.50
CA GLU A 311 -8.75 10.29 20.67
C GLU A 311 -9.19 9.07 21.46
N LEU A 312 -10.04 9.26 22.48
CA LEU A 312 -10.62 8.15 23.20
C LEU A 312 -11.64 7.45 22.30
N CYS A 313 -11.46 6.15 22.10
CA CYS A 313 -12.41 5.33 21.35
C CYS A 313 -13.29 4.57 22.35
N PRO A 314 -14.61 4.82 22.37
CA PRO A 314 -15.53 4.16 23.30
C PRO A 314 -15.83 2.69 22.93
N VAL A 315 -15.01 2.08 22.07
CA VAL A 315 -15.27 0.73 21.56
C VAL A 315 -14.74 -0.29 22.55
N ASP A 316 -15.67 -1.03 23.18
CA ASP A 316 -15.37 -2.18 24.01
C ASP A 316 -15.05 -3.39 23.12
N GLY A 317 -13.78 -3.55 22.75
CA GLY A 317 -13.31 -4.76 22.09
C GLY A 317 -12.53 -4.52 20.80
N MET A 318 -12.35 -5.59 20.04
CA MET A 318 -11.58 -5.58 18.79
C MET A 318 -12.46 -5.10 17.64
N CYS A 319 -12.12 -3.97 17.05
CA CYS A 319 -12.68 -3.55 15.77
C CYS A 319 -12.09 -4.38 14.63
N ALA A 320 -12.90 -4.67 13.61
CA ALA A 320 -12.38 -5.08 12.32
C ALA A 320 -11.60 -3.91 11.66
N PRO A 321 -10.60 -4.20 10.82
CA PRO A 321 -10.01 -3.18 9.96
C PRO A 321 -11.07 -2.44 9.13
N PHE A 322 -10.87 -1.14 8.95
CA PHE A 322 -11.73 -0.22 8.20
C PHE A 322 -13.15 -0.07 8.74
N ALA A 323 -13.40 -0.41 10.01
CA ALA A 323 -14.74 -0.38 10.59
C ALA A 323 -15.43 1.01 10.61
N GLU A 324 -14.69 2.10 10.42
CA GLU A 324 -15.25 3.46 10.35
C GLU A 324 -15.49 3.95 8.92
N GLU A 325 -14.99 3.23 7.92
CA GLU A 325 -15.38 3.48 6.54
C GLU A 325 -16.81 2.95 6.42
N ALA A 326 -17.81 3.84 6.37
CA ALA A 326 -19.25 3.52 6.34
C ALA A 326 -19.69 2.66 5.14
N GLU A 327 -18.74 2.33 4.28
CA GLU A 327 -18.82 1.53 3.09
C GLU A 327 -18.53 0.07 3.48
N THR A 328 -19.44 -0.85 3.11
CA THR A 328 -19.26 -2.29 3.30
C THR A 328 -17.85 -2.75 2.89
N GLU A 329 -17.32 -3.84 3.46
CA GLU A 329 -15.98 -4.36 3.11
C GLU A 329 -15.76 -4.46 1.58
N ASP A 330 -16.82 -4.66 0.80
CA ASP A 330 -16.79 -4.74 -0.67
C ASP A 330 -17.22 -3.46 -1.41
N ALA A 331 -17.47 -2.34 -0.74
CA ALA A 331 -17.85 -1.13 -1.45
C ALA A 331 -16.67 -0.63 -2.30
N PRO A 332 -16.93 -0.28 -3.57
CA PRO A 332 -15.90 0.25 -4.44
C PRO A 332 -15.45 1.61 -3.92
N LEU A 333 -14.13 1.86 -3.97
CA LEU A 333 -13.57 3.19 -3.70
C LEU A 333 -14.23 4.23 -4.60
N LYS A 334 -14.28 5.47 -4.11
CA LYS A 334 -14.83 6.58 -4.87
C LYS A 334 -14.06 6.77 -6.19
N PRO A 335 -14.74 7.19 -7.28
CA PRO A 335 -14.09 7.39 -8.57
C PRO A 335 -12.87 8.32 -8.51
N GLU A 336 -12.94 9.38 -7.70
CA GLU A 336 -11.82 10.32 -7.50
C GLU A 336 -10.58 9.59 -6.95
N GLU A 337 -10.77 8.76 -5.92
CA GLU A 337 -9.68 8.00 -5.31
C GLU A 337 -9.11 6.95 -6.26
N LEU A 338 -9.97 6.28 -7.04
CA LEU A 338 -9.53 5.31 -8.04
C LEU A 338 -8.69 5.95 -9.15
N LEU A 339 -9.07 7.14 -9.62
CA LEU A 339 -8.31 7.88 -10.63
C LEU A 339 -6.98 8.41 -10.07
N ASP A 340 -6.95 8.86 -8.82
CA ASP A 340 -5.72 9.25 -8.13
C ASP A 340 -4.76 8.07 -7.95
N ILE A 341 -5.27 6.89 -7.57
CA ILE A 341 -4.47 5.66 -7.47
C ILE A 341 -3.95 5.25 -8.86
N ALA A 342 -4.78 5.33 -9.90
CA ALA A 342 -4.38 5.01 -11.26
C ALA A 342 -3.28 5.94 -11.78
N ASP A 343 -3.35 7.24 -11.51
CA ASP A 343 -2.29 8.18 -11.88
C ASP A 343 -0.96 7.84 -11.18
N VAL A 344 -1.01 7.56 -9.87
CA VAL A 344 0.18 7.13 -9.12
C VAL A 344 0.77 5.85 -9.70
N GLU A 345 -0.07 4.85 -10.00
CA GLU A 345 0.37 3.59 -10.58
C GLU A 345 1.02 3.79 -11.95
N ILE A 346 0.37 4.52 -12.86
CA ILE A 346 0.90 4.80 -14.20
C ILE A 346 2.25 5.52 -14.12
N ASN A 347 2.40 6.49 -13.21
CA ASN A 347 3.67 7.17 -12.98
C ASN A 347 4.78 6.22 -12.49
N CYS A 348 4.45 5.27 -11.60
CA CYS A 348 5.41 4.26 -11.14
C CYS A 348 5.81 3.31 -12.26
N ARG A 349 4.82 2.83 -13.03
CA ARG A 349 5.06 1.93 -14.15
C ARG A 349 5.89 2.60 -15.25
N ASP A 350 5.65 3.87 -15.57
CA ASP A 350 6.46 4.65 -16.52
C ASP A 350 7.94 4.69 -16.13
N ALA A 351 8.25 4.89 -14.84
CA ALA A 351 9.61 4.85 -14.32
C ALA A 351 10.25 3.45 -14.47
N GLU A 352 9.51 2.37 -14.16
CA GLU A 352 9.97 0.99 -14.34
C GLU A 352 10.21 0.65 -15.82
N VAL A 353 9.34 1.14 -16.73
CA VAL A 353 9.55 1.02 -18.18
C VAL A 353 10.82 1.74 -18.63
N ALA A 354 11.08 2.92 -18.08
CA ALA A 354 12.31 3.67 -18.37
C ALA A 354 13.58 2.92 -17.90
N GLU A 355 13.50 2.22 -16.77
CA GLU A 355 14.58 1.35 -16.29
C GLU A 355 14.77 0.12 -17.20
N MET A 356 13.69 -0.60 -17.50
CA MET A 356 13.73 -1.80 -18.36
C MET A 356 14.24 -1.52 -19.78
N ARG A 357 14.06 -0.30 -20.28
CA ARG A 357 14.65 0.16 -21.56
C ARG A 357 16.18 0.17 -21.55
N GLN A 358 16.80 0.39 -20.40
CA GLN A 358 18.26 0.48 -20.24
C GLN A 358 18.90 -0.89 -20.03
N LEU A 359 18.11 -1.88 -19.60
CA LEU A 359 18.59 -3.22 -19.33
C LEU A 359 18.78 -4.03 -20.62
N PRO A 360 19.83 -4.86 -20.69
CA PRO A 360 20.00 -5.80 -21.80
C PRO A 360 18.87 -6.84 -21.79
N PHE A 361 18.60 -7.41 -22.96
CA PHE A 361 17.63 -8.48 -23.09
C PHE A 361 18.00 -9.66 -22.19
N SER A 362 17.10 -10.02 -21.30
CA SER A 362 17.27 -11.09 -20.32
C SER A 362 15.91 -11.64 -19.93
N ARG A 363 15.89 -12.86 -19.36
CA ARG A 363 14.66 -13.49 -18.87
C ARG A 363 13.99 -12.66 -17.77
N ASP A 364 14.79 -12.05 -16.90
CA ASP A 364 14.26 -11.23 -15.81
C ASP A 364 13.66 -9.93 -16.34
N ARG A 365 14.30 -9.29 -17.32
CA ARG A 365 13.70 -8.16 -18.06
C ARG A 365 12.37 -8.55 -18.68
N GLN A 366 12.27 -9.69 -19.39
CA GLN A 366 11.01 -10.13 -20.00
C GLN A 366 9.90 -10.35 -18.97
N ARG A 367 10.21 -10.96 -17.83
CA ARG A 367 9.26 -11.11 -16.71
C ARG A 367 8.81 -9.75 -16.17
N GLY A 368 9.74 -8.80 -16.06
CA GLY A 368 9.43 -7.42 -15.70
C GLY A 368 8.46 -6.78 -16.68
N VAL A 369 8.72 -6.92 -17.98
CA VAL A 369 7.86 -6.36 -19.03
C VAL A 369 6.44 -6.94 -18.94
N GLN A 370 6.32 -8.26 -18.78
CA GLN A 370 5.04 -8.93 -18.62
C GLN A 370 4.26 -8.43 -17.38
N ARG A 371 4.91 -8.32 -16.22
CA ARG A 371 4.25 -7.85 -14.99
C ARG A 371 3.73 -6.42 -15.10
N VAL A 372 4.53 -5.54 -15.70
CA VAL A 372 4.13 -4.14 -15.92
C VAL A 372 3.00 -4.06 -16.96
N GLU A 373 3.03 -4.88 -18.00
CA GLU A 373 1.93 -4.99 -18.96
C GLU A 373 0.62 -5.45 -18.28
N GLU A 374 0.67 -6.52 -17.48
CA GLU A 374 -0.47 -7.02 -16.71
C GLU A 374 -1.04 -5.95 -15.76
N ALA A 375 -0.18 -5.22 -15.05
CA ALA A 375 -0.60 -4.13 -14.18
C ALA A 375 -1.27 -2.98 -14.94
N LEU A 376 -0.69 -2.55 -16.07
CA LEU A 376 -1.27 -1.48 -16.91
C LEU A 376 -2.61 -1.90 -17.53
N LEU A 377 -2.77 -3.16 -17.93
CA LEU A 377 -4.06 -3.69 -18.38
C LEU A 377 -5.09 -3.66 -17.25
N GLY A 378 -4.70 -4.05 -16.03
CA GLY A 378 -5.57 -3.95 -14.85
C GLY A 378 -5.97 -2.50 -14.52
N VAL A 379 -5.08 -1.52 -14.73
CA VAL A 379 -5.39 -0.09 -14.59
C VAL A 379 -6.45 0.32 -15.62
N VAL A 380 -6.31 -0.09 -16.88
CA VAL A 380 -7.29 0.20 -17.94
C VAL A 380 -8.66 -0.41 -17.62
N GLU A 381 -8.69 -1.68 -17.20
CA GLU A 381 -9.92 -2.38 -16.82
C GLU A 381 -10.64 -1.66 -15.67
N ARG A 382 -9.91 -1.26 -14.61
CA ARG A 382 -10.50 -0.52 -13.49
C ARG A 382 -11.07 0.84 -13.91
N MET A 383 -10.41 1.55 -14.82
CA MET A 383 -10.93 2.81 -15.37
C MET A 383 -12.17 2.58 -16.24
N GLU A 384 -12.27 1.46 -16.94
CA GLU A 384 -13.44 1.09 -17.74
C GLU A 384 -14.64 0.67 -16.88
N ALA A 385 -14.38 0.12 -15.69
CA ALA A 385 -15.41 -0.22 -14.72
C ALA A 385 -16.03 1.01 -14.02
N LEU A 386 -15.40 2.19 -14.10
CA LEU A 386 -15.98 3.43 -13.60
C LEU A 386 -17.25 3.80 -14.40
N PRO A 387 -18.21 4.53 -13.81
CA PRO A 387 -19.40 5.00 -14.52
C PRO A 387 -19.05 5.65 -15.87
N GLY A 388 -19.96 5.57 -16.86
CA GLY A 388 -19.77 6.23 -18.16
C GLY A 388 -19.57 7.75 -18.04
N ASP A 389 -19.29 8.43 -19.15
CA ASP A 389 -19.07 9.89 -19.15
C ASP A 389 -20.26 10.67 -18.58
N ASP A 390 -21.48 10.16 -18.75
CA ASP A 390 -22.71 10.75 -18.19
C ASP A 390 -22.83 10.60 -16.66
N GLY A 391 -22.05 9.71 -16.04
CA GLY A 391 -22.10 9.39 -14.61
C GLY A 391 -20.95 9.98 -13.78
N LEU A 392 -19.97 10.62 -14.41
CA LEU A 392 -18.81 11.23 -13.77
C LEU A 392 -18.87 12.76 -13.88
N ALA A 393 -18.27 13.45 -12.92
CA ALA A 393 -18.01 14.88 -13.09
C ALA A 393 -17.13 15.09 -14.35
N PRO A 394 -17.36 16.14 -15.16
CA PRO A 394 -16.61 16.37 -16.40
C PRO A 394 -15.09 16.38 -16.23
N ASP A 395 -14.61 16.92 -15.11
CA ASP A 395 -13.17 16.95 -14.78
C ASP A 395 -12.60 15.53 -14.59
N LEU A 396 -13.33 14.66 -13.89
CA LEU A 396 -12.94 13.27 -13.66
C LEU A 396 -13.03 12.42 -14.94
N ALA A 397 -14.04 12.67 -15.78
CA ALA A 397 -14.14 12.03 -17.09
C ALA A 397 -12.94 12.40 -17.98
N GLY A 398 -12.55 13.68 -17.98
CA GLY A 398 -11.34 14.15 -18.66
C GLY A 398 -10.06 13.51 -18.12
N GLN A 399 -9.91 13.43 -16.80
CA GLN A 399 -8.78 12.76 -16.14
C GLN A 399 -8.73 11.28 -16.51
N ARG A 400 -9.86 10.56 -16.45
CA ARG A 400 -9.97 9.15 -16.85
C ARG A 400 -9.49 8.94 -18.29
N MET A 401 -9.98 9.74 -19.23
CA MET A 401 -9.60 9.63 -20.64
C MET A 401 -8.10 9.85 -20.84
N TRP A 402 -7.52 10.84 -20.18
CA TRP A 402 -6.08 11.10 -20.22
C TRP A 402 -5.26 9.93 -19.65
N LEU A 403 -5.66 9.38 -18.50
CA LEU A 403 -5.00 8.23 -17.87
C LEU A 403 -5.09 6.95 -18.73
N LYS A 404 -6.24 6.71 -19.38
CA LYS A 404 -6.39 5.61 -20.36
C LYS A 404 -5.42 5.76 -21.53
N GLU A 405 -5.37 6.94 -22.14
CA GLU A 405 -4.46 7.18 -23.27
C GLU A 405 -2.99 7.01 -22.86
N ARG A 406 -2.62 7.50 -21.68
CA ARG A 406 -1.27 7.33 -21.13
C ARG A 406 -0.94 5.86 -20.89
N SER A 407 -1.87 5.09 -20.35
CA SER A 407 -1.72 3.63 -20.16
C SER A 407 -1.52 2.92 -21.50
N HIS A 408 -2.34 3.22 -22.51
CA HIS A 408 -2.19 2.66 -23.85
C HIS A 408 -0.87 3.04 -24.52
N GLN A 409 -0.38 4.26 -24.31
CA GLN A 409 0.94 4.68 -24.79
C GLN A 409 2.05 3.84 -24.15
N LEU A 410 2.00 3.59 -22.84
CA LEU A 410 2.96 2.71 -22.16
C LEU A 410 2.86 1.27 -22.68
N LEU A 411 1.66 0.72 -22.85
CA LEU A 411 1.46 -0.61 -23.42
C LEU A 411 2.06 -0.76 -24.83
N ARG A 412 1.93 0.28 -25.68
CA ARG A 412 2.60 0.32 -27.00
C ARG A 412 4.12 0.31 -26.90
N VAL A 413 4.68 0.92 -25.86
CA VAL A 413 6.12 0.85 -25.56
C VAL A 413 6.51 -0.55 -25.13
N MET A 414 5.75 -1.19 -24.24
CA MET A 414 6.03 -2.53 -23.73
C MET A 414 6.11 -3.58 -24.83
N LYS A 415 5.20 -3.50 -25.81
CA LYS A 415 5.22 -4.36 -27.00
C LYS A 415 6.51 -4.27 -27.82
N LYS A 416 7.26 -3.17 -27.73
CA LYS A 416 8.56 -2.99 -28.40
C LYS A 416 9.74 -3.47 -27.54
N LEU A 417 9.51 -3.75 -26.26
CA LEU A 417 10.54 -4.24 -25.33
C LEU A 417 10.53 -5.77 -25.22
N HIS A 418 9.44 -6.43 -25.59
CA HIS A 418 9.43 -7.84 -25.99
C HIS A 418 10.36 -8.06 -27.18
#